data_AF-A0A3P7J4Q0-F1
#
_entry.id   AF-A0A3P7J4Q0-F1
#
_cell.length_a   1.000
_cell.length_b   1.000
_cell.length_c   1.000
_cell.angle_alpha   90.00
_cell.angle_beta   90.00
_cell.angle_gamma   90.00
#
_symmetry.space_group_name_H-M   'P 1'
#
loop_
_entity.id
_entity.type
_entity.pdbx_description
1 polymer ?
#
loop_
_entity_poly.entity_id
_entity_poly.type
_entity_poly.pdbx_seq_one_letter_code
_entity_poly.pdbx_strand_id
1 'polypeptide(L)' 'MKWITKKFYTNFFARQPMSNLVIPTVEVPSWIPPVEVGAAIRTMKAATTPGPDHVSIDLLRAGGHCPHEILAKHL' A
#
# COMPACT_ATOMS: atom_id res chain seq x y z
N MET A 1 -22.82 23.24 2.12
CA MET A 1 -21.57 22.44 2.04
C MET A 1 -21.63 21.35 0.96
N LYS A 2 -22.65 20.46 0.94
CA LYS A 2 -22.75 19.35 -0.03
C LYS A 2 -22.62 19.73 -1.51
N TRP A 3 -23.15 20.88 -1.93
CA TRP A 3 -23.15 21.28 -3.36
C TRP A 3 -21.76 21.73 -3.85
N ILE A 4 -20.97 22.39 -2.99
CA ILE A 4 -19.60 22.83 -3.28
C ILE A 4 -18.70 21.60 -3.41
N THR A 5 -18.82 20.66 -2.47
CA THR A 5 -18.10 19.38 -2.50
C THR A 5 -18.43 18.60 -3.77
N LYS A 6 -19.72 18.46 -4.10
CA LYS A 6 -20.14 17.78 -5.33
C LYS A 6 -19.58 18.44 -6.59
N LYS A 7 -19.68 19.77 -6.68
CA LYS A 7 -19.15 20.53 -7.82
C LYS A 7 -17.63 20.43 -7.95
N PHE A 8 -16.91 20.41 -6.82
CA PHE A 8 -15.46 20.24 -6.80
C PHE A 8 -15.05 18.87 -7.34
N TYR A 9 -15.63 17.78 -6.82
CA TYR A 9 -15.31 16.43 -7.29
C TYR A 9 -15.74 16.21 -8.75
N THR A 10 -16.93 16.66 -9.15
CA THR A 10 -17.37 16.53 -10.55
C THR A 10 -16.43 17.26 -11.51
N ASN A 11 -16.00 18.48 -11.17
CA ASN A 11 -15.04 19.21 -12.01
C ASN A 11 -13.64 18.59 -11.99
N PHE A 12 -13.21 18.01 -10.85
CA PHE A 12 -11.93 17.32 -10.73
C PHE A 12 -11.88 16.11 -11.68
N PHE A 13 -12.89 15.24 -11.63
CA PHE A 13 -12.96 14.07 -12.51
C PHE A 13 -13.20 14.43 -13.98
N ALA A 14 -13.98 15.46 -14.28
CA ALA A 14 -14.25 15.89 -15.67
C ALA A 14 -13.06 16.58 -16.35
N ARG A 15 -12.12 17.15 -15.59
CA ARG A 15 -10.92 17.82 -16.10
C ARG A 15 -9.69 16.93 -16.19
N GLN A 16 -9.75 15.70 -15.68
CA GLN A 16 -8.71 14.72 -15.92
C GLN A 16 -8.89 14.15 -17.33
N PRO A 17 -8.00 14.44 -18.29
CA PRO A 17 -8.05 13.76 -19.56
C PRO A 17 -7.70 12.29 -19.29
N MET A 18 -8.70 11.40 -19.35
CA MET A 18 -8.53 9.94 -19.37
C MET A 18 -7.80 9.46 -20.64
N SER A 19 -6.95 10.28 -21.27
CA SER A 19 -6.23 9.90 -22.47
C SER A 19 -4.97 9.09 -22.19
N ASN A 20 -4.50 9.02 -20.93
CA ASN A 20 -3.37 8.19 -20.52
C ASN A 20 -3.66 7.36 -19.27
N LEU A 21 -4.93 7.10 -18.95
CA LEU A 21 -5.22 6.03 -18.01
C LEU A 21 -5.03 4.72 -18.78
N VAL A 22 -3.77 4.27 -18.85
CA VAL A 22 -3.49 2.85 -19.03
C VAL A 22 -4.10 2.19 -17.81
N ILE A 23 -5.38 1.83 -17.90
CA ILE A 23 -5.97 0.86 -17.01
C ILE A 23 -5.13 -0.38 -17.26
N PRO A 24 -4.33 -0.86 -16.28
CA PRO A 24 -3.64 -2.12 -16.48
C PRO A 24 -4.72 -3.14 -16.78
N THR A 25 -4.68 -3.70 -17.99
CA THR A 25 -5.55 -4.77 -18.47
C THR A 25 -5.41 -5.91 -17.50
N VAL A 26 -6.25 -5.96 -16.46
CA VAL A 26 -6.24 -6.92 -15.33
C VAL A 26 -4.95 -7.72 -15.36
N GLU A 27 -3.83 -7.05 -15.10
CA GLU A 27 -2.59 -7.79 -14.98
C GLU A 27 -2.85 -8.57 -13.72
N VAL A 28 -3.00 -9.90 -13.87
CA VAL A 28 -3.08 -10.83 -12.75
C VAL A 28 -2.12 -10.28 -11.71
N PRO A 29 -2.59 -9.90 -10.51
CA PRO A 29 -1.75 -9.20 -9.55
C PRO A 29 -0.48 -10.01 -9.45
N SER A 30 0.65 -9.41 -9.84
CA SER A 30 1.92 -10.12 -9.97
C SER A 30 2.07 -11.00 -8.74
N TRP A 31 2.04 -12.32 -8.94
CA TRP A 31 2.07 -13.25 -7.82
C TRP A 31 3.46 -13.15 -7.21
N ILE A 32 3.61 -12.31 -6.19
CA ILE A 32 4.87 -12.13 -5.48
C ILE A 32 5.05 -13.38 -4.61
N PRO A 33 6.08 -14.19 -4.84
CA PRO A 33 6.33 -15.38 -4.05
C PRO A 33 6.56 -14.99 -2.58
N PRO A 34 6.01 -15.73 -1.60
CA PRO A 34 6.24 -15.46 -0.18
C PRO A 34 7.73 -15.45 0.20
N VAL A 35 8.55 -16.22 -0.52
CA VAL A 35 10.02 -16.25 -0.34
C VAL A 35 10.68 -14.93 -0.72
N GLU A 36 10.17 -14.23 -1.75
CA GLU A 36 10.70 -12.96 -2.20
C GLU A 36 10.33 -11.83 -1.22
N VAL A 37 9.09 -11.84 -0.73
CA VAL A 37 8.65 -10.93 0.35
C VAL A 37 9.50 -11.13 1.60
N GLY A 38 9.74 -12.38 2.00
CA GLY A 38 10.60 -12.70 3.14
C GLY A 38 12.05 -12.23 2.95
N ALA A 39 12.60 -12.38 1.74
CA ALA A 39 13.94 -11.88 1.42
C ALA A 39 14.01 -10.35 1.51
N ALA A 40 13.03 -9.64 0.95
CA ALA A 40 12.96 -8.18 0.99
C ALA A 40 12.84 -7.63 2.42
N ILE A 41 12.00 -8.24 3.27
CA ILE A 41 11.89 -7.86 4.70
C ILE A 41 13.20 -8.12 5.45
N ARG A 42 13.94 -9.19 5.09
CA ARG A 42 15.24 -9.47 5.72
C ARG A 42 16.31 -8.47 5.33
N THR A 43 16.32 -7.98 4.08
CA THR A 43 17.29 -7.00 3.57
C THR A 43 16.90 -5.55 3.87
N MET A 44 15.65 -5.29 4.27
CA MET A 44 15.19 -3.98 4.72
C MET A 44 16.07 -3.45 5.88
N LYS A 45 16.63 -2.26 5.67
CA LYS A 45 17.45 -1.58 6.66
C LYS A 45 16.57 -0.91 7.70
N ALA A 46 16.90 -1.09 8.98
CA ALA A 46 16.25 -0.37 10.07
C ALA A 46 16.34 1.15 9.84
N ALA A 47 15.20 1.80 9.72
CA ALA A 47 15.11 3.25 9.76
C ALA A 47 15.12 3.71 11.23
N THR A 48 15.64 4.91 11.49
CA THR A 48 15.68 5.49 12.84
C THR A 48 14.28 5.75 13.41
N THR A 49 13.29 5.97 12.54
CA THR A 49 11.91 6.24 12.91
C THR A 49 10.98 5.42 12.02
N PRO A 50 9.94 4.75 12.58
CA PRO A 50 8.88 4.12 11.80
C PRO A 50 8.17 5.12 10.88
N GLY A 51 7.54 4.60 9.83
CA GLY A 51 6.67 5.40 8.97
C GLY A 51 5.44 5.94 9.71
N PRO A 52 4.57 6.70 9.02
CA PRO A 52 3.30 7.19 9.58
C PRO A 52 2.35 6.07 10.03
N ASP A 53 2.56 4.85 9.53
CA ASP A 53 1.85 3.63 9.93
C ASP A 53 2.37 3.05 11.26
N HIS A 54 3.45 3.61 11.82
CA HIS A 54 4.10 3.19 13.05
C HIS A 54 4.50 1.70 13.07
N VAL A 55 4.60 1.06 11.90
CA VAL A 55 5.00 -0.34 11.77
C VAL A 55 6.52 -0.44 11.88
N SER A 56 7.01 -1.18 12.87
CA SER A 56 8.45 -1.39 13.05
C SER A 56 8.99 -2.51 12.16
N ILE A 57 10.28 -2.42 11.81
CA ILE A 57 10.96 -3.47 11.04
C ILE A 57 11.04 -4.79 11.82
N ASP A 58 11.16 -4.69 13.14
CA ASP A 58 11.21 -5.88 14.01
C ASP A 58 9.86 -6.62 13.99
N LEU A 59 8.75 -5.88 13.92
CA LEU A 59 7.42 -6.45 13.75
C LEU A 59 7.29 -7.20 12.42
N LEU A 60 7.81 -6.62 11.33
CA LEU A 60 7.81 -7.26 10.00
C LEU A 60 8.69 -8.51 9.98
N ARG A 61 9.86 -8.49 10.62
CA ARG A 61 10.75 -9.66 10.74
C ARG A 61 10.15 -10.76 11.62
N ALA A 62 9.50 -10.39 12.73
CA ALA A 62 8.77 -11.33 13.57
C ALA A 62 7.58 -11.95 12.81
N GLY A 63 6.99 -11.19 11.88
CA GLY A 63 5.90 -11.60 11.00
C GLY A 63 6.18 -12.85 10.19
N GLY A 64 7.43 -13.07 9.76
CA GLY A 64 7.84 -14.25 9.00
C GLY A 64 6.89 -14.56 7.84
N HIS A 65 6.16 -15.67 7.92
CA HIS A 65 5.15 -16.11 6.94
C HIS A 65 3.72 -15.64 7.25
N CYS A 66 3.45 -15.11 8.43
CA CYS A 66 2.14 -14.60 8.85
C CYS A 66 2.18 -13.12 9.29
N PRO A 67 2.73 -12.20 8.46
CA PRO A 67 2.76 -10.78 8.82
C PRO A 67 1.36 -10.20 9.08
N HIS A 68 0.33 -10.75 8.43
CA HIS A 68 -1.07 -10.36 8.64
C HIS A 68 -1.59 -10.67 10.06
N GLU A 69 -1.20 -11.80 10.67
CA GLU A 69 -1.61 -12.13 12.05
C GLU A 69 -0.93 -11.24 13.09
N ILE A 70 0.32 -10.85 12.83
CA ILE A 70 1.07 -9.97 13.74
C ILE A 70 0.56 -8.52 13.63
N LEU A 71 0.30 -8.05 12.41
CA LEU A 71 -0.28 -6.72 12.16
C LEU A 71 -1.68 -6.61 12.75
N ALA A 72 -2.52 -7.64 12.62
CA ALA A 72 -3.88 -7.64 13.19
C ALA A 72 -3.91 -7.58 14.74
N LYS A 73 -2.83 -7.95 15.42
CA LYS A 73 -2.70 -7.87 16.88
C LYS A 73 -2.15 -6.52 17.38
N HIS A 74 -1.56 -5.73 16.49
CA HIS A 74 -0.87 -4.47 16.81
C HIS A 74 -1.62 -3.23 16.28
N LEU A 75 -2.74 -3.44 15.59
CA LEU A 75 -3.76 -2.45 15.23
C LEU A 75 -4.83 -2.39 16.31
#